data_AF-A0A819U577-F1
#
_entry.id   AF-A0A819U577-F1
#
_cell.length_a   1.000
_cell.length_b   1.000
_cell.length_c   1.000
_cell.angle_alpha   90.00
_cell.angle_beta   90.00
_cell.angle_gamma   90.00
#
_symmetry.space_group_name_H-M   'P 1'
#
loop_
_entity.id
_entity.type
_entity.pdbx_description
1 polymer ?
#
loop_
_entity_poly.entity_id
_entity_poly.type
_entity_poly.pdbx_seq_one_letter_code
_entity_poly.pdbx_strand_id
1 'polypeptide(L)'
;CNKKADQLDHSLQDLSRRVRDSSSLNTTSISSRLTFNKEIFQFNENISQANISQWRREYQRNQLKELKTILIELDKADSKNQITKAVEQCRDILTKYPDRKCLIANFEMGNDTKNLSTVINQIRTQSTDVAIMLFSVDHETDKFVCLANVSDVQVKEKHLKANEWVQKVIAEANGRGGGKDTQAQATNCDAKQLDHCVQLAEEFVLLKLNSSS
;
A
#
# COMPACT_ATOMS: atom_id res chain seq x y z
N CYS A 1 -37.60 15.69 22.61
CA CYS A 1 -36.79 15.00 21.58
C CYS A 1 -36.00 15.91 20.63
N ASN A 2 -36.33 17.19 20.41
CA ASN A 2 -35.64 18.02 19.40
C ASN A 2 -34.20 18.45 19.79
N LYS A 3 -33.95 18.82 21.06
CA LYS A 3 -32.63 19.32 21.50
C LYS A 3 -31.46 18.36 21.19
N LYS A 4 -31.66 17.05 21.38
CA LYS A 4 -30.62 16.03 21.10
C LYS A 4 -30.38 15.87 19.60
N ALA A 5 -31.42 15.99 18.77
CA ALA A 5 -31.29 15.95 17.32
C ALA A 5 -30.56 17.19 16.80
N ASP A 6 -30.88 18.37 17.34
CA ASP A 6 -30.23 19.63 16.97
C ASP A 6 -28.74 19.62 17.34
N GLN A 7 -28.39 19.08 18.51
CA GLN A 7 -26.99 18.89 18.93
C GLN A 7 -26.21 17.96 18.00
N LEU A 8 -26.83 16.84 17.58
CA LEU A 8 -26.21 15.91 16.63
C LEU A 8 -25.99 16.57 15.26
N ASP A 9 -26.93 17.40 14.80
CA ASP A 9 -26.78 18.12 13.53
C ASP A 9 -25.65 19.16 13.59
N HIS A 10 -25.54 19.94 14.66
CA HIS A 10 -24.44 20.90 14.82
C HIS A 10 -23.09 20.19 14.84
N SER A 11 -23.00 19.07 15.56
CA SER A 11 -21.76 18.31 15.68
C SER A 11 -21.37 17.64 14.36
N LEU A 12 -22.36 17.17 13.59
CA LEU A 12 -22.17 16.63 12.25
C LEU A 12 -21.75 17.70 11.23
N GLN A 13 -22.30 18.91 11.34
CA GLN A 13 -21.89 20.05 10.53
C GLN A 13 -20.45 20.46 10.81
N ASP A 14 -20.03 20.47 12.08
CA ASP A 14 -18.65 20.73 12.47
C ASP A 14 -17.69 19.65 11.91
N LEU A 15 -18.02 18.37 12.08
CA LEU A 15 -17.24 17.27 11.51
C LEU A 15 -17.14 17.39 9.99
N SER A 16 -18.26 17.68 9.32
CA SER A 16 -18.31 17.87 7.86
C SER A 16 -17.40 19.00 7.41
N ARG A 17 -17.43 20.13 8.12
CA ARG A 17 -16.54 21.26 7.86
C ARG A 17 -15.08 20.87 8.04
N ARG A 18 -14.70 20.24 9.16
CA ARG A 18 -13.32 19.84 9.42
C ARG A 18 -12.77 18.86 8.37
N VAL A 19 -13.58 17.89 7.94
CA VAL A 19 -13.20 16.93 6.88
C VAL A 19 -13.01 17.64 5.54
N ARG A 20 -13.94 18.54 5.16
CA ARG A 20 -13.89 19.27 3.89
C ARG A 20 -12.74 20.28 3.85
N ASP A 21 -12.53 21.03 4.93
CA ASP A 21 -11.43 22.00 5.04
C ASP A 21 -10.09 21.27 4.92
N SER A 22 -9.92 20.15 5.61
CA SER A 22 -8.69 19.33 5.56
C SER A 22 -8.45 18.72 4.17
N SER A 23 -9.52 18.27 3.51
CA SER A 23 -9.47 17.74 2.14
C SER A 23 -9.04 18.81 1.13
N SER A 24 -9.64 20.01 1.21
CA SER A 24 -9.37 21.10 0.27
C SER A 24 -7.94 21.63 0.32
N LEU A 25 -7.32 21.61 1.50
CA LEU A 25 -5.95 22.05 1.70
C LEU A 25 -4.93 20.98 1.30
N ASN A 26 -5.37 19.76 0.99
CA ASN A 26 -4.52 18.60 0.72
C ASN A 26 -3.50 18.31 1.84
N THR A 27 -3.76 18.82 3.05
CA THR A 27 -2.92 18.69 4.25
C THR A 27 -3.39 17.55 5.16
N THR A 28 -4.32 16.72 4.70
CA THR A 28 -4.88 15.67 5.56
C THR A 28 -3.87 14.54 5.70
N SER A 29 -3.04 14.60 6.75
CA SER A 29 -2.16 13.49 7.14
C SER A 29 -2.95 12.21 7.40
N ILE A 30 -2.32 11.05 7.18
CA ILE A 30 -2.86 9.71 7.49
C ILE A 30 -3.45 9.67 8.90
N SER A 31 -2.75 10.23 9.89
CA SER A 31 -3.23 10.27 11.29
C SER A 31 -4.52 11.08 11.46
N SER A 32 -4.70 12.14 10.66
CA SER A 32 -5.94 12.92 10.67
C SER A 32 -7.09 12.14 10.04
N ARG A 33 -6.84 11.41 8.95
CA ARG A 33 -7.85 10.52 8.33
C ARG A 33 -8.28 9.38 9.26
N LEU A 34 -7.34 8.78 9.98
CA LEU A 34 -7.63 7.78 11.01
C LEU A 34 -8.52 8.36 12.12
N THR A 35 -8.26 9.59 12.53
CA THR A 35 -9.07 10.29 13.54
C THR A 35 -10.48 10.56 13.02
N PHE A 36 -10.62 11.11 11.81
CA PHE A 36 -11.93 11.33 11.21
C PHE A 36 -12.73 10.03 11.01
N ASN A 37 -12.08 8.93 10.61
CA ASN A 37 -12.74 7.63 10.50
C ASN A 37 -13.28 7.13 11.85
N LYS A 38 -12.53 7.32 12.95
CA LYS A 38 -12.98 6.99 14.31
C LYS A 38 -14.16 7.87 14.72
N GLU A 39 -14.09 9.17 14.46
CA GLU A 39 -15.19 10.11 14.75
C GLU A 39 -16.46 9.76 13.97
N ILE A 40 -16.36 9.48 12.66
CA ILE A 40 -17.49 9.05 11.82
C ILE A 40 -18.13 7.78 12.39
N PHE A 41 -17.32 6.80 12.80
CA PHE A 41 -17.82 5.57 13.42
C PHE A 41 -18.58 5.86 14.72
N GLN A 42 -17.99 6.66 15.62
CA GLN A 42 -18.63 7.04 16.89
C GLN A 42 -19.93 7.82 16.65
N PHE A 43 -19.96 8.74 15.69
CA PHE A 43 -21.18 9.46 15.32
C PHE A 43 -22.26 8.51 14.79
N ASN A 44 -21.90 7.51 13.99
CA ASN A 44 -22.86 6.53 13.48
C ASN A 44 -23.50 5.70 14.62
N GLU A 45 -22.72 5.32 15.63
CA GLU A 45 -23.24 4.66 16.83
C GLU A 45 -24.17 5.57 17.63
N ASN A 46 -23.76 6.83 17.86
CA ASN A 46 -24.56 7.83 18.57
C ASN A 46 -25.91 8.09 17.87
N ILE A 47 -25.89 8.22 16.54
CA ILE A 47 -27.10 8.38 15.72
C ILE A 47 -27.98 7.15 15.85
N SER A 48 -27.42 5.95 15.89
CA SER A 48 -28.17 4.69 15.98
C SER A 48 -28.87 4.52 17.33
N GLN A 49 -28.26 4.97 18.42
CA GLN A 49 -28.82 4.92 19.77
C GLN A 49 -29.72 6.11 20.13
N ALA A 50 -29.71 7.18 19.33
CA ALA A 50 -30.49 8.37 19.63
C ALA A 50 -32.01 8.15 19.45
N ASN A 51 -32.81 8.67 20.38
CA ASN A 51 -34.27 8.72 20.25
C ASN A 51 -34.68 9.95 19.40
N ILE A 52 -34.54 9.81 18.08
CA ILE A 52 -34.83 10.83 17.06
C ILE A 52 -35.75 10.26 15.96
N SER A 53 -36.41 11.15 15.22
CA SER A 53 -37.26 10.76 14.09
C SER A 53 -36.48 10.01 13.03
N GLN A 54 -37.14 9.05 12.38
CA GLN A 54 -36.50 8.18 11.39
C GLN A 54 -35.94 8.96 10.20
N TRP A 55 -36.67 9.98 9.72
CA TRP A 55 -36.20 10.82 8.61
C TRP A 55 -34.88 11.52 8.93
N ARG A 56 -34.73 12.00 10.17
CA ARG A 56 -33.56 12.78 10.59
C ARG A 56 -32.35 11.89 10.81
N ARG A 57 -32.59 10.69 11.35
CA ARG A 57 -31.58 9.63 11.43
C ARG A 57 -31.03 9.27 10.06
N GLU A 58 -31.90 9.09 9.07
CA GLU A 58 -31.47 8.73 7.71
C GLU A 58 -30.70 9.88 7.05
N TYR A 59 -31.16 11.12 7.22
CA TYR A 59 -30.43 12.31 6.78
C TYR A 59 -29.00 12.34 7.34
N GLN A 60 -28.84 12.21 8.66
CA GLN A 60 -27.53 12.21 9.31
C GLN A 60 -26.63 11.06 8.84
N ARG A 61 -27.20 9.86 8.64
CA ARG A 61 -26.45 8.71 8.09
C ARG A 61 -25.97 8.96 6.67
N ASN A 62 -26.77 9.61 5.84
CA ASN A 62 -26.36 9.92 4.47
C ASN A 62 -25.22 10.94 4.45
N GLN A 63 -25.25 11.96 5.31
CA GLN A 63 -24.12 12.88 5.47
C GLN A 63 -22.85 12.14 5.92
N LEU A 64 -22.93 11.23 6.89
CA LEU A 64 -21.77 10.43 7.32
C LEU A 64 -21.22 9.54 6.19
N LYS A 65 -22.09 8.96 5.36
CA LYS A 65 -21.67 8.19 4.18
C LYS A 65 -20.91 9.09 3.19
N GLU A 66 -21.39 10.31 2.94
CA GLU A 66 -20.68 11.27 2.08
C GLU A 66 -19.30 11.62 2.63
N LEU A 67 -19.18 11.90 3.94
CA LEU A 67 -17.88 12.18 4.56
C LEU A 67 -16.93 10.99 4.46
N LYS A 68 -17.43 9.77 4.64
CA LYS A 68 -16.64 8.55 4.46
C LYS A 68 -16.18 8.40 3.01
N THR A 69 -17.03 8.72 2.03
CA THR A 69 -16.66 8.69 0.61
C THR A 69 -15.52 9.67 0.32
N ILE A 70 -15.56 10.89 0.86
CA ILE A 70 -14.47 11.88 0.70
C ILE A 70 -13.14 11.32 1.22
N LEU A 71 -13.13 10.70 2.41
CA LEU A 71 -11.90 10.10 2.96
C LEU A 71 -11.38 8.96 2.08
N ILE A 72 -12.27 8.09 1.58
CA ILE A 72 -11.91 7.00 0.68
C ILE A 72 -11.30 7.53 -0.63
N GLU A 73 -11.84 8.62 -1.17
CA GLU A 73 -11.32 9.23 -2.41
C GLU A 73 -9.93 9.85 -2.19
N LEU A 74 -9.67 10.45 -1.04
CA LEU A 74 -8.34 10.95 -0.67
C LEU A 74 -7.32 9.81 -0.58
N ASP A 75 -7.65 8.71 0.12
CA ASP A 75 -6.76 7.55 0.23
C ASP A 75 -6.44 6.92 -1.14
N LYS A 76 -7.44 6.90 -2.04
CA LYS A 76 -7.25 6.44 -3.42
C LYS A 76 -6.35 7.37 -4.23
N ALA A 77 -6.50 8.70 -4.05
CA ALA A 77 -5.68 9.68 -4.73
C ALA A 77 -4.21 9.56 -4.28
N ASP A 78 -3.96 9.41 -2.98
CA ASP A 78 -2.62 9.19 -2.41
C ASP A 78 -1.99 7.92 -2.94
N SER A 79 -2.74 6.80 -2.90
CA SER A 79 -2.27 5.52 -3.43
C SER A 79 -1.91 5.61 -4.92
N LYS A 80 -2.73 6.30 -5.72
CA LYS A 80 -2.46 6.52 -7.15
C LYS A 80 -1.17 7.34 -7.34
N ASN A 81 -1.00 8.43 -6.59
CA ASN A 81 0.18 9.26 -6.67
C ASN A 81 1.45 8.50 -6.28
N GLN A 82 1.39 7.67 -5.22
CA GLN A 82 2.49 6.81 -4.82
C GLN A 82 2.85 5.79 -5.91
N ILE A 83 1.85 5.13 -6.52
CA ILE A 83 2.07 4.18 -7.62
C ILE A 83 2.75 4.88 -8.81
N THR A 84 2.24 6.05 -9.22
CA THR A 84 2.83 6.80 -10.33
C THR A 84 4.30 7.15 -10.06
N LYS A 85 4.62 7.68 -8.87
CA LYS A 85 6.00 8.00 -8.48
C LYS A 85 6.90 6.76 -8.45
N ALA A 86 6.40 5.65 -7.89
CA ALA A 86 7.17 4.41 -7.80
C ALA A 86 7.49 3.83 -9.19
N VAL A 87 6.52 3.89 -10.12
CA VAL A 87 6.71 3.45 -11.49
C VAL A 87 7.72 4.33 -12.24
N GLU A 88 7.65 5.65 -12.06
CA GLU A 88 8.62 6.60 -12.62
C GLU A 88 10.04 6.31 -12.09
N GLN A 89 10.20 6.15 -10.77
CA GLN A 89 11.49 5.81 -10.16
C GLN A 89 12.06 4.49 -10.69
N CYS A 90 11.24 3.45 -10.82
CA CYS A 90 11.67 2.19 -11.42
C CYS A 90 12.09 2.35 -12.88
N ARG A 91 11.34 3.12 -13.67
CA ARG A 91 11.67 3.40 -15.08
C ARG A 91 12.98 4.17 -15.23
N ASP A 92 13.21 5.15 -14.36
CA ASP A 92 14.44 5.92 -14.34
C ASP A 92 15.66 5.02 -14.04
N ILE A 93 15.52 4.09 -13.09
CA ILE A 93 16.57 3.10 -12.77
C ILE A 93 16.86 2.20 -13.98
N LEU A 94 15.82 1.70 -14.66
CA LEU A 94 15.97 0.83 -15.82
C LEU A 94 16.56 1.56 -17.03
N THR A 95 16.19 2.83 -17.22
CA THR A 95 16.73 3.66 -18.31
C THR A 95 18.18 4.05 -18.06
N LYS A 96 18.53 4.35 -16.81
CA LYS A 96 19.91 4.68 -16.41
C LYS A 96 20.86 3.49 -16.53
N TYR A 97 20.35 2.27 -16.37
CA TYR A 97 21.14 1.04 -16.41
C TYR A 97 20.48 -0.01 -17.32
N PRO A 98 20.53 0.16 -18.65
CA PRO A 98 19.81 -0.70 -19.60
C PRO A 98 20.29 -2.17 -19.57
N ASP A 99 21.54 -2.42 -19.17
CA ASP A 99 22.11 -3.77 -19.09
C ASP A 99 21.71 -4.52 -17.80
N ARG A 100 21.00 -3.87 -16.87
CA ARG A 100 20.59 -4.51 -15.60
C ARG A 100 19.47 -5.52 -15.85
N LYS A 101 19.79 -6.78 -15.56
CA LYS A 101 18.84 -7.91 -15.59
C LYS A 101 18.00 -8.04 -14.32
N CYS A 102 18.22 -7.18 -13.32
CA CYS A 102 17.41 -7.13 -12.10
C CYS A 102 17.11 -5.71 -11.66
N LEU A 103 15.94 -5.54 -11.03
CA LEU A 103 15.48 -4.31 -10.41
C LEU A 103 15.07 -4.63 -8.97
N ILE A 104 15.78 -4.05 -8.02
CA ILE A 104 15.46 -4.11 -6.60
C ILE A 104 15.27 -2.68 -6.12
N ALA A 105 14.12 -2.40 -5.51
CA ALA A 105 13.81 -1.06 -4.99
C ALA A 105 12.92 -1.15 -3.75
N ASN A 106 13.01 -0.15 -2.90
CA ASN A 106 12.20 0.00 -1.69
C ASN A 106 11.35 1.27 -1.77
N PHE A 107 10.12 1.17 -1.26
CA PHE A 107 9.15 2.27 -1.23
C PHE A 107 8.51 2.40 0.15
N GLU A 108 7.78 3.49 0.35
CA GLU A 108 7.00 3.76 1.56
C GLU A 108 5.50 3.76 1.20
N MET A 109 5.00 2.62 0.72
CA MET A 109 3.60 2.43 0.31
C MET A 109 2.80 1.64 1.36
N GLY A 110 3.31 1.53 2.58
CA GLY A 110 2.72 0.74 3.65
C GLY A 110 2.72 -0.75 3.37
N ASN A 111 1.81 -1.47 4.03
CA ASN A 111 1.62 -2.91 3.90
C ASN A 111 0.68 -3.28 2.72
N ASP A 112 0.68 -2.49 1.63
CA ASP A 112 -0.21 -2.69 0.48
C ASP A 112 0.48 -3.46 -0.66
N THR A 113 0.32 -4.77 -0.65
CA THR A 113 0.82 -5.64 -1.72
C THR A 113 0.12 -5.41 -3.07
N LYS A 114 -1.09 -4.84 -3.11
CA LYS A 114 -1.80 -4.55 -4.36
C LYS A 114 -1.19 -3.36 -5.09
N ASN A 115 -0.79 -2.33 -4.34
CA ASN A 115 -0.08 -1.18 -4.89
C ASN A 115 1.26 -1.61 -5.50
N LEU A 116 2.06 -2.39 -4.77
CA LEU A 116 3.32 -2.95 -5.30
C LEU A 116 3.10 -3.84 -6.53
N SER A 117 2.07 -4.70 -6.51
CA SER A 117 1.74 -5.55 -7.66
C SER A 117 1.38 -4.71 -8.90
N THR A 118 0.66 -3.61 -8.70
CA THR A 118 0.32 -2.67 -9.78
C THR A 118 1.57 -1.99 -10.35
N VAL A 119 2.51 -1.59 -9.49
CA VAL A 119 3.80 -1.04 -9.91
C VAL A 119 4.58 -2.06 -10.77
N ILE A 120 4.71 -3.31 -10.30
CA ILE A 120 5.37 -4.39 -11.04
C ILE A 120 4.71 -4.61 -12.41
N ASN A 121 3.37 -4.70 -12.45
CA ASN A 121 2.64 -4.93 -13.68
C ASN A 121 2.86 -3.80 -14.70
N GLN A 122 2.90 -2.55 -14.24
CA GLN A 122 3.17 -1.41 -15.12
C GLN A 122 4.61 -1.42 -15.65
N ILE A 123 5.59 -1.78 -14.83
CA ILE A 123 7.00 -1.90 -15.27
C ILE A 123 7.14 -3.03 -16.30
N ARG A 124 6.48 -4.17 -16.07
CA ARG A 124 6.51 -5.34 -16.95
C ARG A 124 5.98 -5.07 -18.36
N THR A 125 5.13 -4.07 -18.55
CA THR A 125 4.68 -3.67 -19.90
C THR A 125 5.81 -3.18 -20.81
N GLN A 126 6.91 -2.68 -20.23
CA GLN A 126 8.04 -2.12 -20.94
C GLN A 126 9.30 -2.98 -20.81
N SER A 127 9.44 -3.73 -19.71
CA SER A 127 10.64 -4.52 -19.41
C SER A 127 10.28 -5.95 -19.05
N THR A 128 10.21 -6.81 -20.07
CA THR A 128 9.84 -8.23 -19.93
C THR A 128 11.00 -9.13 -19.51
N ASP A 129 12.26 -8.68 -19.65
CA ASP A 129 13.46 -9.48 -19.36
C ASP A 129 14.15 -9.15 -18.02
N VAL A 130 13.53 -8.31 -17.19
CA VAL A 130 14.11 -7.89 -15.91
C VAL A 130 13.48 -8.67 -14.77
N ALA A 131 14.29 -9.20 -13.84
CA ALA A 131 13.82 -9.79 -12.59
C ALA A 131 13.53 -8.66 -11.59
N ILE A 132 12.31 -8.59 -11.06
CA ILE A 132 11.87 -7.46 -10.25
C ILE A 132 11.60 -7.96 -8.83
N MET A 133 12.18 -7.32 -7.83
CA MET A 133 11.76 -7.45 -6.43
C MET A 133 11.57 -6.07 -5.81
N LEU A 134 10.34 -5.79 -5.38
CA LEU A 134 10.02 -4.51 -4.75
C LEU A 134 9.71 -4.74 -3.28
N PHE A 135 10.17 -3.80 -2.46
CA PHE A 135 9.90 -3.74 -1.03
C PHE A 135 9.00 -2.53 -0.75
N SER A 136 8.16 -2.64 0.27
CA SER A 136 7.46 -1.50 0.84
C SER A 136 7.45 -1.59 2.36
N VAL A 137 7.85 -0.51 3.02
CA VAL A 137 7.84 -0.39 4.48
C VAL A 137 6.57 0.34 4.94
N ASP A 138 6.05 -0.13 6.07
CA ASP A 138 4.99 0.47 6.84
C ASP A 138 5.54 0.94 8.18
N HIS A 139 5.76 2.26 8.27
CA HIS A 139 6.26 2.90 9.48
C HIS A 139 5.24 2.92 10.64
N GLU A 140 3.94 2.66 10.37
CA GLU A 140 2.96 2.57 11.45
C GLU A 140 3.04 1.24 12.21
N THR A 141 3.43 0.17 11.52
CA THR A 141 3.50 -1.18 12.08
C THR A 141 4.93 -1.70 12.28
N ASP A 142 5.95 -0.93 11.87
CA ASP A 142 7.35 -1.37 11.79
C ASP A 142 7.50 -2.70 11.02
N LYS A 143 6.71 -2.86 9.96
CA LYS A 143 6.73 -4.03 9.09
C LYS A 143 7.02 -3.65 7.65
N PHE A 144 7.54 -4.60 6.89
CA PHE A 144 7.64 -4.47 5.44
C PHE A 144 6.97 -5.65 4.72
N VAL A 145 6.63 -5.38 3.46
CA VAL A 145 6.20 -6.37 2.47
C VAL A 145 7.22 -6.42 1.34
N CYS A 146 7.34 -7.57 0.70
CA CYS A 146 8.11 -7.69 -0.53
C CYS A 146 7.36 -8.52 -1.57
N LEU A 147 7.49 -8.13 -2.83
CA LEU A 147 6.95 -8.86 -3.96
C LEU A 147 8.08 -9.12 -4.96
N ALA A 148 8.22 -10.37 -5.36
CA ALA A 148 9.13 -10.80 -6.42
C ALA A 148 8.34 -11.21 -7.66
N ASN A 149 8.85 -10.84 -8.82
CA ASN A 149 8.31 -11.20 -10.11
C ASN A 149 9.44 -11.46 -11.10
N VAL A 150 9.46 -12.67 -11.66
CA VAL A 150 10.47 -13.14 -12.61
C VAL A 150 9.78 -13.69 -13.86
N SER A 151 10.41 -13.58 -15.03
CA SER A 151 9.83 -14.08 -16.27
C SER A 151 9.98 -15.60 -16.37
N ASP A 152 9.12 -16.25 -17.16
CA ASP A 152 9.24 -17.69 -17.41
C ASP A 152 10.61 -18.07 -18.02
N VAL A 153 11.20 -17.18 -18.80
CA VAL A 153 12.55 -17.35 -19.36
C VAL A 153 13.59 -17.39 -18.24
N GLN A 154 13.53 -16.47 -17.28
CA GLN A 154 14.43 -16.44 -16.13
C GLN A 154 14.28 -17.68 -15.23
N VAL A 155 13.05 -18.16 -15.05
CA VAL A 155 12.79 -19.40 -14.31
C VAL A 155 13.44 -20.59 -15.00
N LYS A 156 13.29 -20.71 -16.33
CA LYS A 156 13.75 -21.87 -17.10
C LYS A 156 15.25 -21.86 -17.36
N GLU A 157 15.79 -20.71 -17.75
CA GLU A 157 17.18 -20.60 -18.22
C GLU A 157 18.16 -20.22 -17.10
N LYS A 158 17.71 -19.46 -16.09
CA LYS A 158 18.56 -18.99 -14.98
C LYS A 158 18.27 -19.68 -13.65
N HIS A 159 17.28 -20.59 -13.63
CA HIS A 159 16.79 -21.24 -12.40
C HIS A 159 16.51 -20.23 -11.28
N LEU A 160 16.04 -19.03 -11.66
CA LEU A 160 15.70 -17.95 -10.76
C LEU A 160 14.20 -18.01 -10.51
N LYS A 161 13.80 -18.55 -9.36
CA LYS A 161 12.38 -18.65 -8.97
C LYS A 161 12.03 -17.59 -7.92
N ALA A 162 10.90 -16.93 -8.11
CA ALA A 162 10.39 -15.89 -7.22
C ALA A 162 10.10 -16.43 -5.81
N ASN A 163 9.54 -17.63 -5.69
CA ASN A 163 9.27 -18.27 -4.39
C ASN A 163 10.55 -18.50 -3.59
N GLU A 164 11.59 -19.10 -4.19
CA GLU A 164 12.90 -19.32 -3.56
C GLU A 164 13.57 -17.98 -3.19
N TRP A 165 13.48 -16.99 -4.08
CA TRP A 165 14.03 -15.66 -3.84
C TRP A 165 13.38 -14.99 -2.64
N VAL A 166 12.05 -15.01 -2.55
CA VAL A 166 11.31 -14.47 -1.38
C VAL A 166 11.64 -15.24 -0.11
N GLN A 167 11.68 -16.57 -0.14
CA GLN A 167 12.02 -17.37 1.05
C GLN A 167 13.43 -17.04 1.57
N LYS A 168 14.40 -16.84 0.67
CA LYS A 168 15.76 -16.47 1.05
C LYS A 168 15.81 -15.12 1.76
N VAL A 169 15.06 -14.15 1.26
CA VAL A 169 15.01 -12.78 1.79
C VAL A 169 14.35 -12.73 3.17
N ILE A 170 13.27 -13.48 3.38
CA ILE A 170 12.50 -13.38 4.63
C ILE A 170 12.93 -14.36 5.72
N ALA A 171 13.93 -15.20 5.46
CA ALA A 171 14.39 -16.25 6.37
C ALA A 171 14.71 -15.71 7.78
N GLU A 172 15.28 -14.50 7.84
CA GLU A 172 15.69 -13.84 9.09
C GLU A 172 14.78 -12.65 9.45
N ALA A 173 13.75 -12.37 8.63
CA ALA A 173 12.88 -11.22 8.79
C ALA A 173 11.58 -11.52 9.56
N ASN A 174 11.42 -12.73 10.11
CA ASN A 174 10.19 -13.18 10.79
C ASN A 174 8.91 -12.99 9.95
N GLY A 175 9.05 -13.03 8.62
CA GLY A 175 7.97 -12.81 7.67
C GLY A 175 7.21 -14.09 7.31
N ARG A 176 6.05 -13.93 6.69
CA ARG A 176 5.32 -15.03 6.03
C ARG A 176 5.25 -14.76 4.54
N GLY A 177 5.81 -15.65 3.74
CA GLY A 177 5.84 -15.52 2.29
C GLY A 177 5.59 -16.83 1.55
N GLY A 178 5.20 -16.69 0.28
CA GLY A 178 4.88 -17.80 -0.60
C GLY A 178 4.50 -17.32 -2.00
N GLY A 179 4.39 -18.26 -2.94
CA GLY A 179 4.05 -17.96 -4.32
C GLY A 179 4.42 -19.07 -5.29
N LYS A 180 4.30 -18.74 -6.57
CA LYS A 180 4.71 -19.59 -7.70
C LYS A 180 6.15 -19.26 -8.10
N ASP A 181 6.68 -20.03 -9.05
CA ASP A 181 8.03 -19.82 -9.58
C ASP A 181 8.19 -18.45 -10.25
N THR A 182 7.13 -17.88 -10.86
CA THR A 182 7.16 -16.58 -11.54
C THR A 182 6.79 -15.39 -10.65
N GLN A 183 6.03 -15.62 -9.58
CA GLN A 183 5.58 -14.55 -8.69
C GLN A 183 5.41 -15.05 -7.26
N ALA A 184 6.01 -14.32 -6.32
CA ALA A 184 5.87 -14.59 -4.90
C ALA A 184 5.83 -13.30 -4.09
N GLN A 185 5.32 -13.40 -2.88
CA GLN A 185 5.19 -12.26 -1.99
C GLN A 185 5.43 -12.68 -0.54
N ALA A 186 5.83 -11.72 0.29
CA ALA A 186 5.87 -11.87 1.73
C ALA A 186 5.32 -10.65 2.45
N THR A 187 4.81 -10.90 3.64
CA THR A 187 4.16 -9.91 4.50
C THR A 187 4.56 -10.08 5.95
N ASN A 188 4.36 -9.02 6.73
CA ASN A 188 4.65 -8.97 8.17
C ASN A 188 6.15 -9.17 8.50
N CYS A 189 7.03 -8.82 7.58
CA CYS A 189 8.48 -8.92 7.80
C CYS A 189 8.94 -7.77 8.69
N ASP A 190 9.93 -7.97 9.54
CA ASP A 190 10.47 -6.95 10.45
C ASP A 190 11.22 -5.85 9.68
N ALA A 191 10.75 -4.60 9.77
CA ALA A 191 11.37 -3.46 9.10
C ALA A 191 12.84 -3.24 9.48
N LYS A 192 13.26 -3.68 10.68
CA LYS A 192 14.66 -3.58 11.12
C LYS A 192 15.62 -4.44 10.28
N GLN A 193 15.09 -5.48 9.63
CA GLN A 193 15.87 -6.38 8.79
C GLN A 193 15.85 -5.96 7.32
N LEU A 194 15.19 -4.86 6.96
CA LEU A 194 14.96 -4.46 5.57
C LEU A 194 16.26 -4.32 4.78
N ASP A 195 17.25 -3.59 5.31
CA ASP A 195 18.53 -3.37 4.61
C ASP A 195 19.26 -4.69 4.36
N HIS A 196 19.25 -5.59 5.36
CA HIS A 196 19.84 -6.92 5.22
C HIS A 196 19.08 -7.78 4.20
N CYS A 197 17.75 -7.70 4.21
CA CYS A 197 16.88 -8.38 3.26
C CYS A 197 17.12 -7.92 1.81
N VAL A 198 17.33 -6.62 1.60
CA VAL A 198 17.67 -6.06 0.29
C VAL A 198 19.03 -6.58 -0.19
N GLN A 199 20.03 -6.64 0.69
CA GLN A 199 21.35 -7.22 0.35
C GLN A 199 21.23 -8.71 -0.02
N LEU A 200 20.51 -9.51 0.78
CA LEU A 200 20.26 -10.92 0.47
C LEU A 200 19.53 -11.10 -0.86
N ALA A 201 18.62 -10.19 -1.20
CA ALA A 201 17.92 -10.20 -2.47
C ALA A 201 18.89 -9.97 -3.65
N GLU A 202 19.78 -8.98 -3.52
CA GLU A 202 20.82 -8.67 -4.50
C GLU A 202 21.80 -9.83 -4.69
N GLU A 203 22.31 -10.40 -3.60
CA GLU A 203 23.23 -11.54 -3.64
C GLU A 203 22.61 -12.76 -4.33
N PHE A 204 21.36 -13.09 -3.97
CA PHE A 204 20.66 -14.25 -4.54
C PHE A 204 20.46 -14.09 -6.06
N VAL A 205 20.03 -12.91 -6.50
CA VAL A 205 19.75 -12.68 -7.92
C VAL A 205 21.05 -12.61 -8.74
N LEU A 206 22.10 -11.97 -8.21
CA LEU A 206 23.41 -11.92 -8.87
C LEU A 206 24.01 -13.31 -9.01
N LEU A 207 23.92 -14.15 -7.97
CA LEU A 207 24.41 -15.52 -8.04
C LEU A 207 23.69 -16.32 -9.13
N LYS A 208 22.36 -16.21 -9.24
CA LYS A 208 21.57 -16.92 -10.25
C LYS A 208 21.76 -16.38 -11.67
N LEU A 209 21.95 -15.08 -11.82
CA LEU A 209 22.14 -14.45 -13.14
C LEU A 209 23.57 -14.63 -13.68
N ASN A 210 24.58 -14.69 -12.81
CA ASN A 210 25.99 -14.84 -13.19
C ASN A 210 26.43 -16.30 -13.31
N SER A 211 25.76 -17.24 -12.64
CA SER A 211 26.06 -18.68 -12.73
C SER A 211 25.69 -19.34 -14.07
N SER A 212 25.25 -18.56 -15.05
CA SER A 212 24.99 -18.99 -16.42
C SER A 212 26.02 -18.41 -17.40
N SER A 213 27.30 -18.62 -17.09
CA SER A 213 28.42 -18.43 -18.04
C SER A 213 28.84 -19.78 -18.60
#